data_AF-Q0AMA2-F1
#
_entry.id   AF-Q0AMA2-F1
#
_cell.length_a   1.000
_cell.length_b   1.000
_cell.length_c   1.000
_cell.angle_alpha   90.00
_cell.angle_beta   90.00
_cell.angle_gamma   90.00
#
_symmetry.space_group_name_H-M   'P 1'
#
loop_
_entity.id
_entity.type
_entity.pdbx_description
1 polymer ?
#
loop_
_entity_poly.entity_id
_entity_poly.type
_entity_poly.pdbx_seq_one_letter_code
_entity_poly.pdbx_strand_id
1 'polypeptide(L)'
;MNAYAYTDDASAHEGATTDANAIAEAVGESAARASQGAEAAQVARDAMNQVEESSQVLERRVEALTDASQRINAILSTIEAIASQTNLLALNATIEAARAGDAGRGFAVVAGEVKALAGQTAKATEDIASRISALDNEVKEILDGVRGSGQSVARGKEAVDQMTQATQEVASQLNTLRDQVR
;
A
#
# COMPACT_ATOMS: atom_id res chain seq x y z
N MET A 1 -64.41 51.68 -6.91
CA MET A 1 -63.59 50.77 -7.75
C MET A 1 -62.30 50.34 -7.02
N ASN A 2 -62.31 50.13 -5.69
CA ASN A 2 -61.08 50.08 -4.88
C ASN A 2 -60.98 48.92 -3.86
N ALA A 3 -61.90 47.96 -3.88
CA ALA A 3 -61.87 46.80 -2.97
C ALA A 3 -61.21 45.55 -3.60
N TYR A 4 -61.24 45.43 -4.94
CA TYR A 4 -60.68 44.29 -5.67
C TYR A 4 -59.16 44.39 -5.87
N ALA A 5 -58.61 45.61 -5.96
CA ALA A 5 -57.16 45.84 -6.08
C ALA A 5 -56.41 45.62 -4.75
N TYR A 6 -57.07 45.81 -3.61
CA TYR A 6 -56.49 45.59 -2.28
C TYR A 6 -56.40 44.10 -1.92
N THR A 7 -57.38 43.29 -2.35
CA THR A 7 -57.36 41.83 -2.14
C THR A 7 -56.35 41.12 -3.04
N ASP A 8 -56.14 41.62 -4.26
CA ASP A 8 -55.13 41.10 -5.20
C ASP A 8 -53.71 41.35 -4.67
N ASP A 9 -53.44 42.59 -4.19
CA ASP A 9 -52.17 42.98 -3.57
C ASP A 9 -51.88 42.22 -2.26
N ALA A 10 -52.89 42.02 -1.41
CA ALA A 10 -52.75 41.21 -0.19
C ALA A 10 -52.47 39.73 -0.48
N SER A 11 -53.14 39.15 -1.49
CA SER A 11 -52.89 37.76 -1.91
C SER A 11 -51.54 37.57 -2.60
N ALA A 12 -51.08 38.57 -3.36
CA ALA A 12 -49.74 38.60 -3.95
C ALA A 12 -48.66 38.73 -2.87
N HIS A 13 -48.88 39.53 -1.83
CA HIS A 13 -47.99 39.63 -0.68
C HIS A 13 -47.95 38.34 0.16
N GLU A 14 -49.09 37.70 0.44
CA GLU A 14 -49.13 36.39 1.12
C GLU A 14 -48.41 35.30 0.31
N GLY A 15 -48.61 35.25 -1.00
CA GLY A 15 -47.88 34.36 -1.91
C GLY A 15 -46.38 34.60 -1.88
N ALA A 16 -45.94 35.86 -2.01
CA ALA A 16 -44.52 36.23 -1.96
C ALA A 16 -43.86 35.89 -0.61
N THR A 17 -44.56 36.06 0.51
CA THR A 17 -44.04 35.66 1.84
C THR A 17 -43.95 34.15 2.01
N THR A 18 -44.87 33.39 1.42
CA THR A 18 -44.85 31.92 1.43
C THR A 18 -43.66 31.39 0.62
N ASP A 19 -43.42 31.97 -0.56
CA ASP A 19 -42.28 31.64 -1.41
C ASP A 19 -40.94 32.00 -0.73
N ALA A 20 -40.84 33.16 -0.08
CA ALA A 20 -39.65 33.57 0.66
C ALA A 20 -39.31 32.61 1.82
N ASN A 21 -40.32 32.16 2.57
CA ASN A 21 -40.13 31.19 3.65
C ASN A 21 -39.65 29.83 3.12
N ALA A 22 -40.23 29.34 2.01
CA ALA A 22 -39.81 28.09 1.38
C ALA A 22 -38.37 28.16 0.85
N ILE A 23 -37.97 29.30 0.26
CA ILE A 23 -36.60 29.53 -0.18
C ILE A 23 -35.64 29.56 1.02
N ALA A 24 -35.99 30.24 2.11
CA ALA A 24 -35.17 30.31 3.31
C ALA A 24 -34.94 28.91 3.93
N GLU A 25 -35.98 28.07 3.96
CA GLU A 25 -35.88 26.67 4.41
C GLU A 25 -34.94 25.86 3.50
N ALA A 26 -35.14 25.93 2.18
CA ALA A 26 -34.29 25.23 1.20
C ALA A 26 -32.81 25.67 1.27
N VAL A 27 -32.55 26.97 1.49
CA VAL A 27 -31.20 27.52 1.71
C VAL A 27 -30.60 26.97 3.01
N GLY A 28 -31.38 26.89 4.08
CA GLY A 28 -30.96 26.31 5.35
C GLY A 28 -30.58 24.83 5.24
N GLU A 29 -31.41 24.03 4.58
CA GLU A 29 -31.12 22.62 4.31
C GLU A 29 -29.87 22.45 3.44
N SER A 30 -29.74 23.26 2.39
CA SER A 30 -28.58 23.22 1.49
C SER A 30 -27.30 23.59 2.22
N ALA A 31 -27.36 24.55 3.16
CA ALA A 31 -26.20 24.96 3.96
C ALA A 31 -25.77 23.84 4.91
N ALA A 32 -26.74 23.14 5.52
CA ALA A 32 -26.46 21.97 6.33
C ALA A 32 -25.80 20.84 5.52
N ARG A 33 -26.29 20.58 4.29
CA ARG A 33 -25.68 19.58 3.39
C ARG A 33 -24.27 19.98 2.94
N ALA A 34 -24.03 21.26 2.66
CA ALA A 34 -22.70 21.76 2.36
C ALA A 34 -21.75 21.57 3.55
N SER A 35 -22.18 21.90 4.78
CA SER A 35 -21.38 21.63 5.98
C SER A 35 -21.02 20.15 6.13
N GLN A 36 -21.99 19.25 5.92
CA GLN A 36 -21.75 17.80 5.96
C GLN A 36 -20.77 17.35 4.85
N GLY A 37 -20.87 17.93 3.66
CA GLY A 37 -19.94 17.67 2.56
C GLY A 37 -18.50 18.08 2.90
N ALA A 38 -18.32 19.21 3.58
CA ALA A 38 -17.01 19.68 4.02
C ALA A 38 -16.41 18.78 5.09
N GLU A 39 -17.22 18.32 6.06
CA GLU A 39 -16.80 17.35 7.06
C GLU A 39 -16.39 16.01 6.42
N ALA A 40 -17.20 15.51 5.47
CA ALA A 40 -16.88 14.29 4.74
C ALA A 40 -15.58 14.42 3.92
N ALA A 41 -15.34 15.58 3.32
CA ALA A 41 -14.08 15.90 2.63
C ALA A 41 -12.89 15.83 3.59
N GLN A 42 -13.03 16.41 4.79
CA GLN A 42 -11.97 16.38 5.80
C GLN A 42 -11.66 14.94 6.26
N VAL A 43 -12.69 14.14 6.54
CA VAL A 43 -12.52 12.72 6.91
C VAL A 43 -11.81 11.94 5.80
N ALA A 44 -12.19 12.18 4.54
CA ALA A 44 -11.55 11.54 3.39
C ALA A 44 -10.06 11.95 3.27
N ARG A 45 -9.73 13.22 3.52
CA ARG A 45 -8.34 13.70 3.55
C ARG A 45 -7.51 12.99 4.61
N ASP A 46 -8.05 12.88 5.83
CA ASP A 46 -7.35 12.26 6.94
C ASP A 46 -7.12 10.76 6.68
N ALA A 47 -8.11 10.07 6.11
CA ALA A 47 -7.96 8.69 5.67
C ALA A 47 -6.86 8.53 4.61
N MET A 48 -6.79 9.44 3.63
CA MET A 48 -5.74 9.43 2.60
C MET A 48 -4.34 9.66 3.19
N ASN A 49 -4.21 10.56 4.17
CA ASN A 49 -2.94 10.76 4.89
C ASN A 49 -2.53 9.52 5.68
N GLN A 50 -3.48 8.82 6.31
CA GLN A 50 -3.18 7.58 7.04
C GLN A 50 -2.71 6.45 6.11
N VAL A 51 -3.28 6.36 4.90
CA VAL A 51 -2.84 5.40 3.88
C VAL A 51 -1.42 5.75 3.41
N GLU A 52 -1.13 7.03 3.16
CA GLU A 52 0.21 7.48 2.77
C GLU A 52 1.27 7.14 3.83
N GLU A 53 1.00 7.41 5.10
CA GLU A 53 1.90 7.04 6.20
C GLU A 53 2.12 5.53 6.27
N SER A 54 1.05 4.75 6.12
CA SER A 54 1.10 3.28 6.11
C SER A 54 1.94 2.76 4.94
N SER A 55 1.79 3.37 3.76
CA SER A 55 2.62 3.08 2.58
C SER A 55 4.09 3.35 2.83
N GLN A 56 4.46 4.49 3.43
CA GLN A 56 5.86 4.80 3.78
C GLN A 56 6.45 3.83 4.80
N VAL A 57 5.66 3.37 5.78
CA VAL A 57 6.10 2.32 6.71
C VAL A 57 6.34 1.00 5.98
N LEU A 58 5.48 0.64 5.03
CA LEU A 58 5.61 -0.59 4.26
C LEU A 58 6.84 -0.54 3.34
N GLU A 59 7.12 0.59 2.68
CA GLU A 59 8.33 0.78 1.87
C GLU A 59 9.60 0.50 2.68
N ARG A 60 9.74 1.12 3.86
CA ARG A 60 10.90 0.89 4.73
C ARG A 60 11.05 -0.57 5.17
N ARG A 61 9.94 -1.26 5.44
CA ARG A 61 9.95 -2.69 5.82
C ARG A 61 10.39 -3.56 4.65
N VAL A 62 9.94 -3.24 3.44
CA VAL A 62 10.36 -3.93 2.23
C VAL A 62 11.85 -3.72 1.93
N GLU A 63 12.36 -2.50 2.09
CA GLU A 63 13.79 -2.23 1.94
C GLU A 63 14.63 -3.09 2.91
N ALA A 64 14.22 -3.16 4.17
CA ALA A 64 14.87 -4.00 5.17
C ALA A 64 14.82 -5.49 4.80
N LEU A 65 13.69 -5.96 4.25
CA LEU A 65 13.56 -7.34 3.79
C LEU A 65 14.46 -7.62 2.58
N THR A 66 14.58 -6.67 1.67
CA THR A 66 15.47 -6.76 0.49
C THR A 66 16.94 -6.86 0.92
N ASP A 67 17.39 -6.04 1.86
CA ASP A 67 18.74 -6.11 2.42
C ASP A 67 18.98 -7.46 3.14
N ALA A 68 17.99 -7.95 3.91
CA ALA A 68 18.07 -9.25 4.56
C ALA A 68 18.20 -10.39 3.54
N SER A 69 17.41 -10.40 2.46
CA SER A 69 17.52 -11.37 1.37
C SER A 69 18.91 -11.36 0.71
N GLN A 70 19.47 -10.17 0.45
CA GLN A 70 20.81 -10.04 -0.13
C GLN A 70 21.89 -10.65 0.78
N ARG A 71 21.81 -10.40 2.09
CA ARG A 71 22.72 -11.00 3.07
C ARG A 71 22.57 -12.52 3.12
N ILE A 72 21.34 -13.03 3.08
CA ILE A 72 21.10 -14.48 3.01
C ILE A 72 21.72 -15.08 1.75
N ASN A 73 21.53 -14.45 0.59
CA ASN A 73 22.14 -14.92 -0.67
C ASN A 73 23.66 -14.96 -0.61
N ALA A 74 24.32 -13.98 0.04
CA ALA A 74 25.76 -14.01 0.25
C ALA A 74 26.20 -15.18 1.14
N ILE A 75 25.43 -15.50 2.19
CA ILE A 75 25.69 -16.65 3.06
C ILE A 75 25.51 -17.95 2.26
N LEU A 76 24.44 -18.09 1.48
CA LEU A 76 24.20 -19.28 0.65
C LEU A 76 25.33 -19.49 -0.35
N SER A 77 25.82 -18.44 -1.01
CA SER A 77 26.98 -18.53 -1.90
C SER A 77 28.24 -19.04 -1.18
N THR A 78 28.43 -18.63 0.08
CA THR A 78 29.54 -19.11 0.91
C THR A 78 29.38 -20.58 1.27
N ILE A 79 28.18 -21.01 1.65
CA ILE A 79 27.86 -22.41 1.97
C ILE A 79 28.07 -23.30 0.74
N GLU A 80 27.63 -22.86 -0.43
CA GLU A 80 27.81 -23.57 -1.70
C GLU A 80 29.30 -23.76 -2.02
N ALA A 81 30.10 -22.71 -1.84
CA ALA A 81 31.55 -22.79 -2.01
C ALA A 81 32.20 -23.79 -1.03
N ILE A 82 31.77 -23.79 0.24
CA ILE A 82 32.25 -24.75 1.26
C ILE A 82 31.84 -26.18 0.89
N ALA A 83 30.60 -26.41 0.46
CA ALA A 83 30.12 -27.71 0.03
C ALA A 83 30.91 -28.23 -1.17
N SER A 84 31.13 -27.39 -2.18
CA SER A 84 31.95 -27.72 -3.35
C SER A 84 33.39 -28.06 -2.99
N GLN A 85 34.02 -27.26 -2.11
CA GLN A 85 35.38 -27.54 -1.63
C GLN A 85 35.44 -28.83 -0.81
N THR A 86 34.46 -29.08 0.05
CA THR A 86 34.36 -30.30 0.85
C THR A 86 34.20 -31.53 -0.04
N ASN A 87 33.38 -31.43 -1.08
CA ASN A 87 33.21 -32.48 -2.08
C ASN A 87 34.52 -32.78 -2.83
N LEU A 88 35.29 -31.75 -3.20
CA LEU A 88 36.62 -31.93 -3.81
C LEU A 88 37.63 -32.57 -2.85
N LEU A 89 37.65 -32.16 -1.58
CA LEU A 89 38.51 -32.77 -0.55
C LEU A 89 38.15 -34.24 -0.34
N ALA A 90 36.86 -34.57 -0.26
CA ALA A 90 36.36 -35.94 -0.12
C ALA A 90 36.70 -36.81 -1.34
N LEU A 91 36.63 -36.24 -2.55
CA LEU A 91 37.06 -36.91 -3.77
C LEU A 91 38.56 -37.23 -3.73
N ASN A 92 39.41 -36.27 -3.36
CA ASN A 92 40.85 -36.50 -3.22
C ASN A 92 41.16 -37.58 -2.17
N ALA A 93 40.44 -37.57 -1.04
CA ALA A 93 40.57 -38.60 -0.01
C ALA A 93 40.15 -39.98 -0.51
N THR A 94 39.10 -40.06 -1.34
CA THR A 94 38.67 -41.32 -1.97
C THR A 94 39.74 -41.87 -2.92
N ILE A 95 40.39 -41.00 -3.70
CA ILE A 95 41.49 -41.38 -4.60
C ILE A 95 42.69 -41.92 -3.80
N GLU A 96 43.10 -41.22 -2.73
CA GLU A 96 44.24 -41.66 -1.92
C GLU A 96 43.93 -42.95 -1.15
N ALA A 97 42.69 -43.11 -0.67
CA ALA A 97 42.24 -44.35 -0.04
C ALA A 97 42.28 -45.53 -1.01
N ALA A 98 41.90 -45.33 -2.28
CA ALA A 98 42.02 -46.36 -3.31
C ALA A 98 43.50 -46.71 -3.59
N ARG A 99 44.39 -45.71 -3.57
CA ARG A 99 45.83 -45.90 -3.76
C ARG A 99 46.48 -46.69 -2.62
N ALA A 100 46.00 -46.54 -1.40
CA ALA A 100 46.45 -47.30 -0.23
C ALA A 100 45.94 -48.77 -0.20
N GLY A 101 45.09 -49.18 -1.15
CA GLY A 101 44.59 -50.55 -1.25
C GLY A 101 43.81 -50.99 -0.01
N ASP A 102 44.11 -52.18 0.51
CA ASP A 102 43.39 -52.74 1.67
C ASP A 102 43.52 -51.88 2.94
N ALA A 103 44.65 -51.16 3.11
CA ALA A 103 44.86 -50.27 4.25
C ALA A 103 43.96 -49.01 4.20
N GLY A 104 43.46 -48.64 3.02
CA GLY A 104 42.62 -47.47 2.80
C GLY A 104 41.11 -47.71 2.91
N ARG A 105 40.65 -48.96 3.07
CA ARG A 105 39.20 -49.31 3.04
C ARG A 105 38.34 -48.49 4.01
N GLY A 106 38.79 -48.32 5.26
CA GLY A 106 38.06 -47.52 6.25
C GLY A 106 37.98 -46.04 5.88
N PHE A 107 39.09 -45.49 5.37
CA PHE A 107 39.13 -44.11 4.88
C PHE A 107 38.24 -43.90 3.64
N ALA A 108 38.15 -44.88 2.75
CA ALA A 108 37.29 -44.80 1.57
C ALA A 108 35.80 -44.68 1.95
N VAL A 109 35.34 -45.40 2.98
CA VAL A 109 33.96 -45.31 3.47
C VAL A 109 33.68 -43.91 4.02
N VAL A 110 34.56 -43.40 4.89
CA VAL A 110 34.40 -42.05 5.46
C VAL A 110 34.42 -40.98 4.37
N ALA A 111 35.35 -41.07 3.41
CA ALA A 111 35.42 -40.13 2.29
C ALA A 111 34.15 -40.16 1.43
N GLY A 112 33.57 -41.33 1.19
CA GLY A 112 32.29 -41.48 0.50
C GLY A 112 31.14 -40.80 1.24
N GLU A 113 31.06 -40.96 2.56
CA GLU A 113 30.03 -40.34 3.39
C GLU A 113 30.16 -38.81 3.40
N VAL A 114 31.37 -38.28 3.57
CA VAL A 114 31.64 -36.83 3.50
C VAL A 114 31.25 -36.26 2.13
N LYS A 115 31.54 -37.00 1.05
CA LYS A 115 31.15 -36.60 -0.30
C LYS A 115 29.62 -36.53 -0.45
N ALA A 116 28.91 -37.53 0.08
CA ALA A 116 27.45 -37.56 0.04
C ALA A 116 26.83 -36.40 0.86
N LEU A 117 27.35 -36.14 2.06
CA LEU A 117 26.97 -34.99 2.89
C LEU A 117 27.18 -33.66 2.17
N ALA A 118 28.34 -33.47 1.54
CA ALA A 118 28.63 -32.25 0.78
C ALA A 118 27.63 -32.06 -0.38
N GLY A 119 27.29 -33.13 -1.10
CA GLY A 119 26.26 -33.07 -2.15
C GLY A 119 24.86 -32.75 -1.61
N GLN A 120 24.49 -33.29 -0.45
CA GLN A 120 23.22 -32.92 0.20
C GLN A 120 23.21 -31.47 0.65
N THR A 121 24.33 -30.95 1.16
CA THR A 121 24.46 -29.53 1.55
C THR A 121 24.30 -28.61 0.34
N ALA A 122 24.94 -28.92 -0.79
CA ALA A 122 24.80 -28.13 -2.01
C ALA A 122 23.33 -28.08 -2.48
N LYS A 123 22.68 -29.24 -2.58
CA LYS A 123 21.27 -29.33 -2.96
C LYS A 123 20.34 -28.55 -2.01
N ALA A 124 20.55 -28.66 -0.70
CA ALA A 124 19.77 -27.91 0.27
C ALA A 124 20.00 -26.39 0.13
N THR A 125 21.23 -25.98 -0.21
CA THR A 125 21.59 -24.57 -0.44
C THR A 125 20.90 -24.02 -1.69
N GLU A 126 20.87 -24.79 -2.79
CA GLU A 126 20.11 -24.46 -4.01
C GLU A 126 18.61 -24.35 -3.73
N ASP A 127 18.03 -25.30 -2.99
CA ASP A 127 16.61 -25.28 -2.61
C ASP A 127 16.27 -24.02 -1.80
N ILE A 128 17.12 -23.62 -0.85
CA ILE A 128 16.93 -22.39 -0.08
C ILE A 128 17.07 -21.15 -0.98
N ALA A 129 18.07 -21.12 -1.87
CA ALA A 129 18.26 -20.00 -2.80
C ALA A 129 17.03 -19.79 -3.70
N SER A 130 16.41 -20.88 -4.18
CA SER A 130 15.19 -20.79 -4.97
C SER A 130 14.02 -20.16 -4.19
N ARG A 131 13.90 -20.48 -2.88
CA ARG A 131 12.87 -19.93 -2.00
C ARG A 131 13.11 -18.45 -1.71
N ILE A 132 14.36 -18.04 -1.51
CA ILE A 132 14.71 -16.62 -1.35
C ILE A 132 14.42 -15.84 -2.63
N SER A 133 14.71 -16.39 -3.80
CA SER A 133 14.38 -15.76 -5.08
C SER A 133 12.87 -15.58 -5.28
N ALA A 134 12.06 -16.56 -4.86
CA ALA A 134 10.60 -16.43 -4.85
C ALA A 134 10.14 -15.30 -3.90
N LEU A 135 10.71 -15.23 -2.69
CA LEU A 135 10.42 -14.15 -1.75
C LEU A 135 10.81 -12.78 -2.33
N ASP A 136 11.95 -12.66 -3.01
CA ASP A 136 12.36 -11.41 -3.65
C ASP A 136 11.37 -10.95 -4.73
N ASN A 137 10.70 -11.88 -5.42
CA ASN A 137 9.66 -11.53 -6.39
C ASN A 137 8.37 -11.07 -5.72
N GLU A 138 7.91 -11.76 -4.67
CA GLU A 138 6.77 -11.33 -3.85
C GLU A 138 6.99 -9.92 -3.29
N VAL A 139 8.20 -9.63 -2.84
CA VAL A 139 8.60 -8.31 -2.33
C VAL A 139 8.49 -7.23 -3.41
N LYS A 140 8.87 -7.53 -4.66
CA LYS A 140 8.71 -6.60 -5.79
C LYS A 140 7.24 -6.33 -6.11
N GLU A 141 6.41 -7.36 -6.10
CA GLU A 141 4.97 -7.21 -6.32
C GLU A 141 4.32 -6.33 -5.24
N ILE A 142 4.74 -6.49 -3.98
CA ILE A 142 4.31 -5.61 -2.88
C ILE A 142 4.72 -4.15 -3.17
N LEU A 143 5.95 -3.89 -3.62
CA LEU A 143 6.39 -2.52 -3.96
C LEU A 143 5.57 -1.89 -5.08
N ASP A 144 5.26 -2.65 -6.11
CA ASP A 144 4.45 -2.15 -7.22
C ASP A 144 3.02 -1.85 -6.77
N GLY A 145 2.45 -2.69 -5.89
CA GLY A 145 1.19 -2.41 -5.20
C GLY A 145 1.23 -1.13 -4.37
N VAL A 146 2.31 -0.91 -3.61
CA VAL A 146 2.48 0.31 -2.81
C VAL A 146 2.59 1.56 -3.69
N ARG A 147 3.34 1.51 -4.79
CA ARG A 147 3.42 2.62 -5.76
C ARG A 147 2.05 2.92 -6.36
N GLY A 148 1.29 1.89 -6.72
CA GLY A 148 -0.09 2.03 -7.20
C GLY A 148 -1.03 2.67 -6.15
N SER A 149 -0.88 2.27 -4.88
CA SER A 149 -1.58 2.89 -3.76
C SER A 149 -1.21 4.37 -3.62
N GLY A 150 0.07 4.72 -3.70
CA GLY A 150 0.53 6.11 -3.65
C GLY A 150 -0.08 7.00 -4.75
N GLN A 151 -0.16 6.50 -5.98
CA GLN A 151 -0.84 7.21 -7.07
C GLN A 151 -2.34 7.38 -6.81
N SER A 152 -3.00 6.36 -6.26
CA SER A 152 -4.43 6.41 -5.93
C SER A 152 -4.72 7.40 -4.82
N VAL A 153 -3.87 7.45 -3.80
CA VAL A 153 -3.92 8.44 -2.71
C VAL A 153 -3.72 9.84 -3.25
N ALA A 154 -2.75 10.07 -4.13
CA ALA A 154 -2.51 11.38 -4.73
C ALA A 154 -3.74 11.90 -5.49
N ARG A 155 -4.35 11.06 -6.33
CA ARG A 155 -5.61 11.40 -7.03
C ARG A 155 -6.76 11.62 -6.06
N GLY A 156 -6.84 10.82 -4.99
CA GLY A 156 -7.85 10.97 -3.94
C GLY A 156 -7.73 12.31 -3.22
N LYS A 157 -6.52 12.74 -2.87
CA LYS A 157 -6.26 14.05 -2.26
C LYS A 157 -6.70 15.20 -3.18
N GLU A 158 -6.36 15.14 -4.47
CA GLU A 158 -6.80 16.14 -5.45
C GLU A 158 -8.32 16.23 -5.58
N ALA A 159 -9.02 15.09 -5.63
CA ALA A 159 -10.47 15.05 -5.68
C ALA A 159 -11.11 15.64 -4.41
N VAL A 160 -10.52 15.37 -3.25
CA VAL A 160 -10.97 15.93 -1.97
C VAL A 160 -10.73 17.44 -1.90
N ASP A 161 -9.61 17.93 -2.43
CA ASP A 161 -9.32 19.37 -2.55
C ASP A 161 -10.39 20.07 -3.40
N GLN A 162 -10.71 19.52 -4.58
CA GLN A 162 -11.75 20.05 -5.45
C GLN A 162 -13.13 20.04 -4.77
N MET A 163 -13.48 18.95 -4.07
CA MET A 163 -14.73 18.86 -3.32
C MET A 163 -14.81 19.89 -2.18
N THR A 164 -13.70 20.13 -1.49
CA THR A 164 -13.61 21.14 -0.43
C THR A 164 -13.88 22.53 -1.00
N GLN A 165 -13.25 22.88 -2.13
CA GLN A 165 -13.46 24.15 -2.82
C GLN A 165 -14.91 24.33 -3.26
N ALA A 166 -15.48 23.34 -3.96
CA ALA A 166 -16.86 23.38 -4.44
C ALA A 166 -17.85 23.56 -3.28
N THR A 167 -17.61 22.89 -2.15
CA THR A 167 -18.48 23.01 -0.97
C THR A 167 -18.38 24.38 -0.31
N GLN A 168 -17.19 24.98 -0.26
CA GLN A 168 -17.00 26.35 0.23
C GLN A 168 -17.69 27.38 -0.68
N GLU A 169 -17.63 27.20 -2.00
CA GLU A 169 -18.34 28.04 -2.95
C GLU A 169 -19.86 27.96 -2.76
N VAL A 170 -20.41 26.75 -2.63
CA VAL A 170 -21.84 26.54 -2.34
C VAL A 170 -22.24 27.20 -1.03
N ALA A 171 -21.45 27.02 0.04
CA ALA A 171 -21.72 27.65 1.33
C ALA A 171 -21.72 29.20 1.23
N SER A 172 -20.78 29.77 0.46
CA SER A 172 -20.74 31.22 0.21
C SER A 172 -21.97 31.70 -0.56
N GLN A 173 -22.38 31.00 -1.62
CA GLN A 173 -23.56 31.34 -2.42
C GLN A 173 -24.85 31.28 -1.59
N LEU A 174 -24.97 30.26 -0.73
CA LEU A 174 -26.11 30.11 0.17
C LEU A 174 -26.20 31.23 1.21
N ASN A 175 -25.06 31.69 1.74
CA ASN A 175 -25.04 32.86 2.63
C ASN A 175 -25.54 34.12 1.90
N THR A 176 -25.09 34.35 0.66
CA THR A 176 -25.58 35.47 -0.15
C THR A 176 -27.09 35.38 -0.43
N LEU A 177 -27.59 34.20 -0.78
CA LEU A 177 -29.03 33.97 -0.98
C LEU A 177 -29.84 34.19 0.30
N ARG A 178 -29.33 33.71 1.44
CA ARG A 178 -29.95 33.92 2.75
C ARG A 178 -30.10 35.40 3.09
N ASP A 179 -29.10 36.21 2.76
CA ASP A 179 -29.11 37.66 2.98
C ASP A 179 -30.06 38.40 2.02
N GLN A 180 -30.36 37.84 0.85
CA GLN A 180 -31.33 38.40 -0.12
C GLN A 180 -32.79 38.09 0.23
N VAL A 181 -33.04 37.01 0.97
CA VAL A 181 -34.38 36.55 1.37
C VAL A 181 -34.81 37.13 2.73
N ARG A 182 -33.86 37.71 3.48
CA ARG A 182 -34.09 38.47 4.72
C ARG A 182 -34.45 39.93 4.44
#